data_AF-A0AAF3F4T3-F1
#
_entry.id   AF-A0AAF3F4T3-F1
#
_cell.length_a   1.000
_cell.length_b   1.000
_cell.length_c   1.000
_cell.angle_alpha   90.00
_cell.angle_beta   90.00
_cell.angle_gamma   90.00
#
_symmetry.space_group_name_H-M   'P 1'
#
loop_
_entity.id
_entity.type
_entity.pdbx_description
1 polymer ?
#
loop_
_entity_poly.entity_id
_entity_poly.type
_entity_poly.pdbx_seq_one_letter_code
_entity_poly.pdbx_strand_id
1 'polypeptide(L)'
;MPFYELTLITRFVIKGRSRAVIEKAESLGHRDLAYRRIAKQTNEKVYTSNMFLFWTHMSREMRESVDSILRQDLDTVHVGIVTNEEKEPIECNLEEL
;
A
#
# COMPACT_ATOMS: atom_id res chain seq x y z
N MET A 1 -3.93 16.03 13.22
CA MET A 1 -4.64 14.83 12.74
C MET A 1 -3.62 13.71 12.57
N PRO A 2 -3.94 12.45 12.92
CA PRO A 2 -3.01 11.34 12.75
C PRO A 2 -2.88 10.97 11.27
N PHE A 3 -1.66 11.01 10.74
CA PHE A 3 -1.36 10.62 9.37
C PHE A 3 -1.16 9.11 9.24
N TYR A 4 -1.48 8.56 8.08
CA TYR A 4 -1.28 7.14 7.80
C TYR A 4 -0.60 6.87 6.46
N GLU A 5 0.14 5.78 6.42
CA GLU A 5 0.77 5.20 5.23
C GLU A 5 0.08 3.88 4.92
N LEU A 6 -0.33 3.73 3.66
CA LEU A 6 -1.17 2.62 3.24
C LEU A 6 -0.46 1.84 2.14
N THR A 7 -0.22 0.56 2.41
CA THR A 7 0.31 -0.38 1.42
C THR A 7 -0.78 -1.38 1.06
N LEU A 8 -1.10 -1.48 -0.23
CA LEU A 8 -2.04 -2.42 -0.79
C LEU A 8 -1.29 -3.50 -1.55
N ILE A 9 -1.43 -4.73 -1.11
CA ILE A 9 -1.00 -5.92 -1.83
C ILE A 9 -2.21 -6.44 -2.59
N THR A 10 -2.12 -6.39 -3.92
CA THR A 10 -3.21 -6.78 -4.82
C THR A 10 -2.91 -8.12 -5.49
N ARG A 11 -3.85 -9.05 -5.42
CA ARG A 11 -3.87 -10.24 -6.30
C ARG A 11 -4.80 -9.96 -7.48
N PHE A 12 -4.35 -10.34 -8.66
CA PHE A 12 -5.08 -10.05 -9.90
C PHE A 12 -6.24 -11.03 -10.06
N VAL A 13 -7.46 -10.51 -10.26
CA VAL A 13 -8.64 -11.31 -10.55
C VAL A 13 -9.10 -11.03 -11.97
N ILE A 14 -9.02 -12.06 -12.83
CA ILE A 14 -9.52 -12.01 -14.20
C ILE A 14 -11.00 -12.36 -14.21
N LYS A 15 -11.83 -11.37 -14.57
CA LYS A 15 -13.20 -11.53 -15.10
C LYS A 15 -14.22 -12.10 -14.09
N GLY A 16 -15.08 -11.24 -13.54
CA GLY A 16 -16.23 -11.74 -12.76
C GLY A 16 -17.18 -10.67 -12.24
N ARG A 17 -16.74 -9.81 -11.32
CA ARG A 17 -17.57 -8.74 -10.75
C ARG A 17 -16.68 -7.59 -10.30
N SER A 18 -17.09 -6.36 -10.57
CA SER A 18 -16.45 -5.10 -10.14
C SER A 18 -16.51 -4.90 -8.61
N ARG A 19 -16.05 -5.87 -7.82
CA ARG A 19 -16.05 -5.82 -6.36
C ARG A 19 -14.64 -6.08 -5.86
N ALA A 20 -14.04 -5.07 -5.25
CA ALA A 20 -12.79 -5.25 -4.51
C ALA A 20 -13.11 -6.07 -3.26
N VAL A 21 -12.39 -7.16 -3.04
CA VAL A 21 -12.54 -7.99 -1.83
C VAL A 21 -11.28 -7.81 -1.01
N ILE A 22 -11.43 -7.39 0.24
CA ILE A 22 -10.33 -7.30 1.20
C ILE A 22 -10.19 -8.68 1.84
N GLU A 23 -9.07 -9.35 1.65
CA GLU A 23 -8.77 -10.62 2.32
C GLU A 23 -8.30 -10.39 3.75
N LYS A 24 -7.42 -9.41 3.93
CA LYS A 24 -6.74 -9.16 5.19
C LYS A 24 -6.40 -7.69 5.32
N ALA A 25 -6.51 -7.18 6.53
CA ALA A 25 -6.05 -5.86 6.91
C ALA A 25 -5.19 -6.00 8.17
N GLU A 26 -3.95 -5.54 8.10
CA GLU A 26 -3.03 -5.51 9.23
C GLU A 26 -2.61 -4.07 9.52
N SER A 27 -2.53 -3.74 10.80
CA SER A 27 -1.85 -2.54 11.24
C SER A 27 -0.43 -2.90 11.63
N LEU A 28 0.56 -2.27 11.00
CA LEU A 28 1.99 -2.43 11.31
C LEU A 28 2.44 -1.47 12.43
N GLY A 29 1.49 -0.71 12.98
CA GLY A 29 1.68 0.21 14.10
C GLY A 29 2.13 1.61 13.70
N HIS A 30 2.36 2.43 14.73
CA HIS A 30 2.92 3.77 14.59
C HIS A 30 4.44 3.68 14.52
N ARG A 31 5.05 4.19 13.45
CA ARG A 31 6.50 4.12 13.21
C ARG A 31 7.04 5.40 12.61
N ASP A 32 8.35 5.58 12.76
CA ASP A 32 9.08 6.62 12.05
C ASP A 32 9.17 6.30 10.55
N LEU A 33 9.03 7.33 9.73
CA LEU A 33 9.20 7.24 8.29
C LEU A 33 10.68 7.22 7.94
N ALA A 34 11.06 6.45 6.91
CA ALA A 34 12.45 6.38 6.43
C ALA A 34 13.01 7.75 5.99
N TYR A 35 12.13 8.67 5.58
CA TYR A 35 12.49 10.04 5.25
C TYR A 35 11.30 10.97 5.50
N ARG A 36 11.60 12.27 5.66
CA ARG A 36 10.57 13.30 5.87
C ARG A 36 9.56 13.32 4.71
N ARG A 37 8.29 13.39 5.05
CA ARG A 37 7.19 13.62 4.09
C ARG A 37 6.54 14.97 4.38
N ILE A 38 5.71 15.42 3.44
CA ILE A 38 4.96 16.67 3.56
C ILE A 38 3.47 16.33 3.55
N ALA A 39 2.74 16.73 4.58
CA ALA A 39 1.30 16.55 4.67
C ALA A 39 0.59 17.40 3.61
N LYS A 40 -0.37 16.82 2.89
CA LYS A 40 -1.05 17.52 1.78
C LYS A 40 -1.89 18.70 2.26
N GLN A 41 -2.54 18.57 3.41
CA GLN A 41 -3.44 19.59 3.95
C GLN A 41 -2.69 20.74 4.62
N THR A 42 -1.76 20.44 5.52
CA THR A 42 -1.09 21.47 6.35
C THR A 42 0.26 21.90 5.78
N ASN A 43 0.78 21.19 4.78
CA ASN A 43 2.14 21.37 4.24
C ASN A 43 3.24 21.20 5.31
N GLU A 44 2.90 20.55 6.42
CA GLU A 44 3.82 20.29 7.53
C GLU A 44 4.67 19.06 7.27
N LYS A 45 5.84 19.05 7.91
CA LYS A 45 6.76 17.91 7.82
C LYS A 45 6.27 16.79 8.72
N VAL A 46 6.03 15.64 8.12
CA VAL A 46 5.64 14.41 8.79
C VAL A 46 6.86 13.50 8.90
N TYR A 47 7.16 13.08 10.12
CA TYR A 47 8.28 12.19 10.43
C TYR A 47 7.81 10.81 10.92
N THR A 48 6.57 10.71 11.37
CA THR A 48 5.99 9.46 11.89
C THR A 48 4.61 9.24 11.27
N SER A 49 4.22 7.98 11.11
CA SER A 49 2.95 7.62 10.48
C SER A 49 2.45 6.27 10.99
N ASN A 50 1.13 6.07 10.94
CA ASN A 50 0.54 4.75 11.14
C ASN A 50 0.60 3.95 9.85
N MET A 51 1.22 2.78 9.88
CA MET A 51 1.35 1.93 8.70
C MET A 51 0.25 0.87 8.67
N PHE A 52 -0.42 0.75 7.53
CA PHE A 52 -1.44 -0.27 7.27
C PHE A 52 -1.13 -1.07 6.02
N LEU A 53 -1.37 -2.38 6.11
CA LEU A 53 -1.17 -3.33 5.03
C LEU A 53 -2.50 -4.01 4.70
N PHE A 54 -2.92 -3.89 3.45
CA PHE A 54 -4.19 -4.44 2.98
C PHE A 54 -3.94 -5.44 1.87
N TRP A 55 -4.41 -6.68 2.05
CA TRP A 55 -4.45 -7.69 1.00
C TRP A 55 -5.80 -7.65 0.35
N THR A 56 -5.81 -7.45 -0.96
CA THR A 56 -7.04 -7.21 -1.70
C THR A 56 -7.03 -7.93 -3.04
N HIS A 57 -8.21 -8.36 -3.45
CA HIS A 57 -8.49 -8.84 -4.79
C HIS A 57 -9.23 -7.76 -5.53
N MET A 58 -8.65 -7.23 -6.59
CA MET A 58 -9.29 -6.19 -7.40
C MET A 58 -8.91 -6.30 -8.88
N SER A 59 -9.80 -5.78 -9.74
CA SER A 59 -9.51 -5.63 -11.16
C SER A 59 -8.53 -4.48 -11.38
N ARG A 60 -7.87 -4.47 -12.55
CA ARG A 60 -6.93 -3.40 -12.92
C ARG A 60 -7.59 -2.01 -12.92
N GLU A 61 -8.79 -1.90 -13.49
CA GLU A 61 -9.56 -0.64 -13.53
C GLU A 61 -9.86 -0.10 -12.12
N MET A 62 -10.23 -1.00 -11.19
CA MET A 62 -10.45 -0.60 -9.80
C MET A 62 -9.16 -0.23 -9.08
N ARG A 63 -8.03 -0.89 -9.40
CA ARG A 63 -6.73 -0.51 -8.84
C ARG A 63 -6.37 0.92 -9.19
N GLU A 64 -6.53 1.32 -10.44
CA GLU A 64 -6.27 2.69 -10.90
C GLU A 64 -7.21 3.68 -10.21
N SER A 65 -8.48 3.32 -10.05
CA SER A 65 -9.48 4.12 -9.33
C SER A 65 -9.12 4.29 -7.84
N VAL A 66 -8.79 3.19 -7.14
CA VAL A 66 -8.41 3.21 -5.72
C VAL A 66 -7.12 3.98 -5.49
N ASP A 67 -6.11 3.82 -6.36
CA ASP A 67 -4.87 4.57 -6.29
C ASP A 67 -5.13 6.08 -6.37
N SER A 68 -5.99 6.51 -7.32
CA SER A 68 -6.33 7.93 -7.45
C SER A 68 -7.07 8.48 -6.22
N ILE A 69 -8.03 7.73 -5.65
CA ILE A 69 -8.79 8.14 -4.47
C ILE A 69 -7.85 8.28 -3.26
N LEU A 70 -7.03 7.27 -2.98
CA LEU A 70 -6.14 7.28 -1.81
C LEU A 70 -4.99 8.29 -1.95
N ARG A 71 -4.53 8.56 -3.18
CA ARG A 71 -3.56 9.63 -3.43
C ARG A 71 -4.15 11.02 -3.25
N GLN A 72 -5.45 11.20 -3.40
CA GLN A 72 -6.12 12.49 -3.18
C GLN A 72 -6.55 12.69 -1.73
N ASP A 73 -6.61 11.62 -0.94
CA ASP A 73 -6.91 11.70 0.49
C ASP A 73 -5.88 12.56 1.24
N LEU A 74 -6.39 13.49 2.06
CA LEU A 74 -5.61 14.49 2.79
C LEU A 74 -4.86 13.91 3.99
N ASP A 75 -5.39 12.85 4.59
CA ASP A 75 -4.81 12.19 5.77
C ASP A 75 -3.79 11.11 5.37
N THR A 76 -3.82 10.67 4.11
CA THR A 76 -2.86 9.72 3.58
C THR A 76 -1.55 10.40 3.19
N VAL A 77 -0.45 10.00 3.84
CA VAL A 77 0.90 10.49 3.53
C VAL A 77 1.49 9.80 2.31
N HIS A 78 1.25 8.51 2.18
CA HIS A 78 1.79 7.70 1.09
C HIS A 78 0.92 6.48 0.80
N VAL A 79 0.81 6.14 -0.47
CA VAL A 79 0.11 4.96 -0.97
C VAL A 79 1.07 4.16 -1.84
N GLY A 80 1.27 2.90 -1.49
CA GLY A 80 1.94 1.92 -2.34
C GLY A 80 0.97 0.82 -2.74
N ILE A 81 0.74 0.62 -4.04
CA ILE A 81 -0.02 -0.55 -4.50
C ILE A 81 0.93 -1.47 -5.26
N VAL A 82 1.09 -2.68 -4.76
CA VAL A 82 1.95 -3.71 -5.36
C VAL A 82 1.11 -4.89 -5.82
N THR A 83 1.55 -5.55 -6.90
CA THR A 83 0.99 -6.84 -7.30
C THR A 83 1.71 -7.95 -6.56
N ASN A 84 0.94 -8.88 -6.02
CA ASN A 84 1.46 -10.14 -5.52
C ASN A 84 1.61 -11.10 -6.70
N GLU A 85 2.60 -10.84 -7.54
CA GLU A 85 3.09 -11.83 -8.49
C GLU A 85 4.01 -12.74 -7.69
N GLU A 86 3.59 -13.98 -7.44
CA GLU A 86 4.47 -15.02 -6.93
C GLU A 86 5.59 -15.20 -7.94
N LYS A 87 6.73 -14.56 -7.68
CA LYS A 87 7.96 -14.82 -8.43
C LYS A 87 8.45 -16.19 -8.01
N GLU A 88 8.89 -16.98 -8.99
CA GLU A 88 9.56 -18.25 -8.71
C GLU A 88 10.70 -17.97 -7.71
N PRO A 89 10.80 -18.77 -6.63
CA PRO A 89 11.87 -18.60 -5.65
C PRO A 89 13.20 -18.74 -6.38
N ILE A 90 14.00 -17.68 -6.35
CA ILE A 90 15.38 -17.73 -6.82
C ILE A 90 16.16 -18.49 -5.75
N GLU A 91 16.77 -19.62 -6.10
CA GLU A 91 17.77 -20.26 -5.23
C GLU A 91 18.93 -19.28 -5.06
N CYS A 92 18.94 -18.58 -3.93
CA CYS A 92 20.02 -17.69 -3.55
C CYS A 92 20.92 -18.47 -2.58
N ASN A 93 22.01 -19.03 -3.10
CA ASN A 93 23.00 -19.69 -2.27
C ASN A 93 23.95 -18.60 -1.72
N LEU A 94 23.73 -18.18 -0.48
CA LEU A 94 24.55 -17.15 0.19
C LEU A 94 25.98 -17.63 0.49
N GLU A 95 26.26 -18.92 0.32
CA GLU A 95 27.58 -19.52 0.53
C GLU A 95 28.59 -19.18 -0.58
N GLU A 96 28.14 -18.64 -1.72
CA GLU A 96 28.99 -18.29 -2.87
C GLU A 96 29.32 -16.77 -2.98
N LEU A 97 28.89 -15.95 -1.99
CA LEU A 97 29.20 -14.50 -1.92
C LEU A 97 30.43 -14.22 -1.05
#